data_AF-A0A562IVE4-F1
#
_entry.id   AF-A0A562IVE4-F1
#
_cell.length_a   1.000
_cell.length_b   1.000
_cell.length_c   1.000
_cell.angle_alpha   90.00
_cell.angle_beta   90.00
_cell.angle_gamma   90.00
#
_symmetry.space_group_name_H-M   'P 1'
#
loop_
_entity.id
_entity.type
_entity.pdbx_description
1 polymer ?
#
loop_
_entity_poly.entity_id
_entity_poly.type
_entity_poly.pdbx_seq_one_letter_code
_entity_poly.pdbx_strand_id
1 'polypeptide(L)'
;MAVRVGTVLAGRYEITAPIATGGMGEVWQAKDLTLGRAVAVKILKSEYTGDSNFLIRFRNEARHTAALSHPNIASVYDYGEVTEEGQRLAYLVMEYVEGKPLVTILAERGRLTPQQTLDVLGQAGEGLSAAHAAGMVHRDIKPGNLLVRPDGVVKLTDFGIAYARDAAPLTRTGMVVGTAQYLSPEQAQGHVVTAASDVYSLGVLGYECIAGVRPFDGESQVAIALAQINRPPPPMPADVPRPVRALIERALAKDPAARFPDGGAFAAVVRQVAAGGQAPPSTALTTVLGQDDVSTTMLPATDPAAVRGPATAPRTMPPLAAGSADEDRWSGSAWDEDEPDPAARRRRVLLAIGAVVLVLAVAGGLFAVLTNGGGGENTADQDTPPVVDTQAASTNSTGGIDFDISYYVGDPVDEVTEQLTALELVVRTEDATEDQLALVGRELAEDTVVTATPPRGPLDRGDEVVLYVAADDYAPDEETEAGPSTTPTDSATAGRPDDGTASPTATATLTVTQTRPNPPATTAGTPTTPRSNPPATPTTTAAPPPEEPTTSPPATTTAAETTAAAALRSTQDTP
;
A
#
# COMPACT_ATOMS: atom_id res chain seq x y z
N MET A 1 20.82 20.45 -12.43
CA MET A 1 20.50 21.30 -11.26
C MET A 1 19.07 21.00 -10.80
N ALA A 2 18.67 21.33 -9.57
CA ALA A 2 17.30 21.07 -9.12
C ALA A 2 16.28 21.92 -9.91
N VAL A 3 15.10 21.34 -10.17
CA VAL A 3 14.00 22.01 -10.86
C VAL A 3 13.54 23.23 -10.04
N ARG A 4 13.20 24.32 -10.73
CA ARG A 4 12.84 25.60 -10.08
C ARG A 4 11.73 26.32 -10.84
N VAL A 5 11.14 27.32 -10.18
CA VAL A 5 10.17 28.23 -10.81
C VAL A 5 10.79 28.88 -12.05
N GLY A 6 10.05 28.84 -13.17
CA GLY A 6 10.48 29.28 -14.49
C GLY A 6 11.20 28.22 -15.34
N THR A 7 11.50 27.02 -14.80
CA THR A 7 11.93 25.87 -15.62
C THR A 7 10.78 25.43 -16.53
N VAL A 8 11.03 25.22 -17.82
CA VAL A 8 10.05 24.67 -18.78
C VAL A 8 10.38 23.22 -19.07
N LEU A 9 9.85 22.31 -18.25
CA LEU A 9 10.15 20.88 -18.32
C LEU A 9 9.66 20.30 -19.66
N ALA A 10 10.57 19.59 -20.35
CA ALA A 10 10.33 18.97 -21.66
C ALA A 10 9.75 19.94 -22.71
N GLY A 11 10.05 21.24 -22.60
CA GLY A 11 9.56 22.28 -23.51
C GLY A 11 8.05 22.58 -23.44
N ARG A 12 7.31 21.98 -22.48
CA ARG A 12 5.84 22.10 -22.39
C ARG A 12 5.31 22.54 -21.03
N TYR A 13 5.96 22.14 -19.92
CA TYR A 13 5.42 22.36 -18.58
C TYR A 13 6.24 23.41 -17.83
N GLU A 14 5.75 24.66 -17.82
CA GLU A 14 6.38 25.76 -17.10
C GLU A 14 6.10 25.65 -15.60
N ILE A 15 7.12 25.41 -14.79
CA ILE A 15 7.03 25.28 -13.33
C ILE A 15 6.73 26.64 -12.70
N THR A 16 5.60 26.76 -11.97
CA THR A 16 5.12 28.02 -11.40
C THR A 16 5.31 28.14 -9.89
N ALA A 17 5.16 27.04 -9.13
CA ALA A 17 5.30 27.04 -7.67
C ALA A 17 5.60 25.63 -7.12
N PRO A 18 6.33 25.47 -6.01
CA PRO A 18 6.40 24.19 -5.29
C PRO A 18 5.06 23.89 -4.60
N ILE A 19 4.63 22.63 -4.59
CA ILE A 19 3.45 22.15 -3.84
C ILE A 19 3.89 21.33 -2.63
N ALA A 20 4.74 20.31 -2.84
CA ALA A 20 5.18 19.39 -1.79
C ALA A 20 6.52 18.74 -2.12
N THR A 21 7.23 18.26 -1.10
CA THR A 21 8.43 17.43 -1.22
C THR A 21 8.20 16.12 -0.48
N GLY A 22 8.46 14.98 -1.13
CA GLY A 22 8.27 13.65 -0.59
C GLY A 22 9.53 12.78 -0.64
N GLY A 23 9.38 11.50 -0.30
CA GLY A 23 10.44 10.49 -0.35
C GLY A 23 11.01 10.35 -1.77
N MET A 24 10.15 9.99 -2.73
CA MET A 24 10.57 9.69 -4.11
C MET A 24 10.83 10.91 -5.00
N GLY A 25 10.36 12.09 -4.62
CA GLY A 25 10.23 13.19 -5.57
C GLY A 25 9.63 14.47 -4.99
N GLU A 26 9.50 15.46 -5.86
CA GLU A 26 8.90 16.76 -5.59
C GLU A 26 7.64 16.93 -6.44
N VAL A 27 6.62 17.58 -5.87
CA VAL A 27 5.40 17.93 -6.59
C VAL A 27 5.38 19.44 -6.78
N TRP A 28 5.28 19.86 -8.03
CA TRP A 28 5.29 21.25 -8.46
C TRP A 28 3.96 21.60 -9.14
N GLN A 29 3.48 22.82 -8.94
CA GLN A 29 2.48 23.42 -9.81
C GLN A 29 3.19 23.84 -11.10
N ALA A 30 2.56 23.56 -12.24
CA ALA A 30 3.04 23.99 -13.54
C ALA A 30 1.88 24.46 -14.42
N LYS A 31 2.22 25.15 -15.52
CA LYS A 31 1.32 25.48 -16.61
C LYS A 31 1.66 24.62 -17.82
N ASP A 32 0.67 23.88 -18.32
CA ASP A 32 0.75 23.21 -19.62
C ASP A 32 0.67 24.28 -20.72
N LEU A 33 1.79 24.60 -21.35
CA LEU A 33 1.88 25.66 -22.36
C LEU A 33 1.11 25.32 -23.65
N THR A 34 0.85 24.04 -23.92
CA THR A 34 0.08 23.59 -25.09
C THR A 34 -1.42 23.74 -24.87
N LEU A 35 -1.91 23.37 -23.67
CA LEU A 35 -3.35 23.38 -23.35
C LEU A 35 -3.81 24.60 -22.54
N GLY A 36 -2.88 25.44 -22.06
CA GLY A 36 -3.16 26.67 -21.32
C GLY A 36 -3.66 26.47 -19.88
N ARG A 37 -3.65 25.25 -19.35
CA ARG A 37 -4.20 24.89 -18.02
C ARG A 37 -3.12 24.73 -16.95
N ALA A 38 -3.51 24.91 -15.68
CA ALA A 38 -2.70 24.50 -14.54
C ALA A 38 -2.68 22.97 -14.41
N VAL A 39 -1.53 22.40 -14.06
CA VAL A 39 -1.30 20.98 -13.80
C VAL A 39 -0.38 20.83 -12.58
N ALA A 40 -0.45 19.69 -11.90
CA ALA A 40 0.57 19.30 -10.95
C ALA A 40 1.57 18.36 -11.65
N VAL A 41 2.86 18.53 -11.38
CA VAL A 41 3.94 17.74 -11.96
C VAL A 41 4.76 17.12 -10.82
N LYS A 42 4.71 15.80 -10.70
CA LYS A 42 5.52 15.03 -9.77
C LYS A 42 6.81 14.61 -10.47
N ILE A 43 7.94 15.09 -9.98
CA ILE A 43 9.28 14.86 -10.57
C ILE A 43 10.06 13.96 -9.61
N LEU A 44 10.56 12.84 -10.11
CA LEU A 44 11.32 11.87 -9.32
C LEU A 44 12.74 12.36 -9.05
N LYS A 45 13.26 12.05 -7.86
CA LYS A 45 14.68 12.30 -7.52
C LYS A 45 15.58 11.42 -8.38
N SER A 46 16.80 11.90 -8.65
CA SER A 46 17.79 11.21 -9.48
C SER A 46 18.18 9.82 -8.97
N GLU A 47 18.03 9.57 -7.66
CA GLU A 47 18.23 8.25 -7.03
C GLU A 47 17.31 7.16 -7.63
N TYR A 48 16.11 7.54 -8.09
CA TYR A 48 15.13 6.63 -8.67
C TYR A 48 15.19 6.57 -10.20
N THR A 49 15.86 7.53 -10.87
CA THR A 49 15.95 7.57 -12.34
C THR A 49 17.15 6.81 -12.92
N GLY A 50 18.06 6.33 -12.05
CA GLY A 50 19.12 5.39 -12.41
C GLY A 50 18.68 3.93 -12.50
N ASP A 51 17.55 3.55 -11.88
CA ASP A 51 17.02 2.19 -11.89
C ASP A 51 16.01 2.00 -13.03
N SER A 52 16.44 1.31 -14.10
CA SER A 52 15.59 0.99 -15.25
C SER A 52 14.35 0.16 -14.87
N ASN A 53 14.47 -0.75 -13.91
CA ASN A 53 13.35 -1.58 -13.45
C ASN A 53 12.33 -0.77 -12.66
N PHE A 54 12.78 0.24 -11.89
CA PHE A 54 11.87 1.19 -11.24
C PHE A 54 11.14 2.05 -12.28
N LEU A 55 11.85 2.60 -13.27
CA LEU A 55 11.23 3.42 -14.33
C LEU A 55 10.19 2.64 -15.17
N ILE A 56 10.46 1.37 -15.49
CA ILE A 56 9.49 0.51 -16.18
C ILE A 56 8.22 0.32 -15.33
N ARG A 57 8.35 0.04 -14.03
CA ARG A 57 7.20 -0.09 -13.11
C ARG A 57 6.43 1.23 -12.99
N PHE A 58 7.14 2.33 -12.75
CA PHE A 58 6.56 3.68 -12.64
C PHE A 58 5.78 4.07 -13.91
N ARG A 59 6.31 3.78 -15.10
CA ARG A 59 5.64 4.01 -16.39
C ARG A 59 4.38 3.15 -16.57
N ASN A 60 4.43 1.88 -16.18
CA ASN A 60 3.26 0.99 -16.29
C ASN A 60 2.17 1.38 -15.29
N GLU A 61 2.53 1.77 -14.07
CA GLU A 61 1.60 2.24 -13.06
C GLU A 61 0.97 3.59 -13.46
N ALA A 62 1.76 4.53 -13.98
CA ALA A 62 1.27 5.78 -14.56
C ALA A 62 0.22 5.55 -15.66
N ARG A 63 0.42 4.55 -16.54
CA ARG A 63 -0.54 4.16 -17.58
C ARG A 63 -1.84 3.60 -17.01
N HIS A 64 -1.76 2.72 -16.01
CA HIS A 64 -2.95 2.18 -15.37
C HIS A 64 -3.74 3.27 -14.64
N THR A 65 -3.07 4.20 -13.95
CA THR A 65 -3.74 5.32 -13.27
C THR A 65 -4.33 6.33 -14.26
N ALA A 66 -3.70 6.56 -15.42
CA ALA A 66 -4.24 7.42 -16.48
C ALA A 66 -5.52 6.88 -17.14
N ALA A 67 -5.81 5.58 -17.01
CA ALA A 67 -7.08 5.00 -17.45
C ALA A 67 -8.24 5.27 -16.46
N LEU A 68 -7.95 5.70 -15.23
CA LEU A 68 -8.96 6.00 -14.22
C LEU A 68 -9.52 7.42 -14.40
N SER A 69 -10.84 7.51 -14.58
CA SER A 69 -11.57 8.77 -14.60
C SER A 69 -12.73 8.71 -13.62
N HIS A 70 -12.65 9.48 -12.53
CA HIS A 70 -13.67 9.56 -11.49
C HIS A 70 -13.63 10.94 -10.81
N PRO A 71 -14.78 11.55 -10.44
CA PRO A 71 -14.78 12.85 -9.75
C PRO A 71 -13.94 12.89 -8.46
N ASN A 72 -13.79 11.77 -7.76
CA ASN A 72 -13.00 11.66 -6.53
C ASN A 72 -11.57 11.13 -6.73
N ILE A 73 -11.09 11.01 -7.97
CA ILE A 73 -9.70 10.72 -8.31
C ILE A 73 -9.10 11.95 -9.00
N ALA A 74 -7.86 12.32 -8.66
CA ALA A 74 -7.09 13.30 -9.42
C ALA A 74 -6.58 12.64 -10.72
N SER A 75 -7.01 13.16 -11.88
CA SER A 75 -6.66 12.55 -13.17
C SER A 75 -5.16 12.62 -13.47
N VAL A 76 -4.57 11.53 -13.95
CA VAL A 76 -3.23 11.55 -14.57
C VAL A 76 -3.37 11.91 -16.05
N TYR A 77 -2.55 12.86 -16.53
CA TYR A 77 -2.63 13.42 -17.88
C TYR A 77 -1.48 13.00 -18.79
N ASP A 78 -0.26 12.87 -18.27
CA ASP A 78 0.92 12.59 -19.07
C ASP A 78 2.03 11.95 -18.22
N TYR A 79 2.93 11.23 -18.88
CA TYR A 79 4.17 10.69 -18.30
C TYR A 79 5.31 10.94 -19.27
N GLY A 80 6.44 11.45 -18.77
CA GLY A 80 7.60 11.67 -19.60
C GLY A 80 8.92 11.47 -18.88
N GLU A 81 9.95 11.35 -19.70
CA GLU A 81 11.34 11.32 -19.28
C GLU A 81 12.10 12.34 -20.12
N VAL A 82 12.97 13.12 -19.49
CA VAL A 82 13.76 14.16 -20.15
C VAL A 82 15.15 14.24 -19.53
N THR A 83 16.15 14.49 -20.35
CA THR A 83 17.51 14.79 -19.87
C THR A 83 17.68 16.30 -19.81
N GLU A 84 17.49 16.89 -18.63
CA GLU A 84 17.72 18.32 -18.38
C GLU A 84 19.12 18.49 -17.77
N GLU A 85 19.95 19.36 -18.35
CA GLU A 85 21.31 19.66 -17.87
C GLU A 85 22.20 18.41 -17.62
N GLY A 86 22.00 17.34 -18.38
CA GLY A 86 22.72 16.07 -18.23
C GLY A 86 22.18 15.11 -17.15
N GLN A 87 21.08 15.45 -16.48
CA GLN A 87 20.39 14.57 -15.52
C GLN A 87 19.10 14.01 -16.14
N ARG A 88 18.93 12.67 -16.12
CA ARG A 88 17.66 12.02 -16.50
C ARG A 88 16.63 12.26 -15.41
N LEU A 89 15.55 12.97 -15.75
CA LEU A 89 14.39 13.22 -14.90
C LEU A 89 13.21 12.43 -15.45
N ALA A 90 12.51 11.72 -14.58
CA ALA A 90 11.22 11.11 -14.90
C ALA A 90 10.12 11.88 -14.16
N TYR A 91 9.02 12.19 -14.86
CA TYR A 91 7.96 13.03 -14.35
C TYR A 91 6.57 12.52 -14.72
N LEU A 92 5.61 12.83 -13.85
CA LEU A 92 4.20 12.52 -14.02
C LEU A 92 3.38 13.80 -13.95
N VAL A 93 2.52 14.03 -14.92
CA VAL A 93 1.63 15.20 -15.00
C VAL A 93 0.22 14.78 -14.63
N MET A 94 -0.39 15.51 -13.72
CA MET A 94 -1.69 15.20 -13.14
C MET A 94 -2.54 16.45 -12.91
N GLU A 95 -3.81 16.26 -12.57
CA GLU A 95 -4.77 17.29 -12.22
C GLU A 95 -4.23 18.20 -11.11
N TYR A 96 -4.17 19.50 -11.35
CA TYR A 96 -3.97 20.47 -10.28
C TYR A 96 -5.28 20.65 -9.52
N VAL A 97 -5.38 20.01 -8.38
CA VAL A 97 -6.55 20.12 -7.49
C VAL A 97 -6.37 21.35 -6.59
N GLU A 98 -7.19 22.38 -6.83
CA GLU A 98 -7.33 23.53 -5.92
C GLU A 98 -8.05 23.10 -4.63
N GLY A 99 -7.28 22.56 -3.67
CA GLY A 99 -7.79 22.08 -2.40
C GLY A 99 -6.70 22.01 -1.31
N LYS A 100 -7.13 21.80 -0.06
CA LYS A 100 -6.22 21.56 1.07
C LYS A 100 -6.06 20.05 1.32
N PRO A 101 -4.84 19.54 1.60
CA PRO A 101 -4.66 18.20 2.13
C PRO A 101 -5.44 17.99 3.43
N LEU A 102 -6.06 16.82 3.59
CA LEU A 102 -6.83 16.47 4.78
C LEU A 102 -5.92 16.48 6.03
N VAL A 103 -4.64 16.11 5.90
CA VAL A 103 -3.64 16.24 6.99
C VAL A 103 -3.52 17.68 7.51
N THR A 104 -3.58 18.67 6.62
CA THR A 104 -3.54 20.10 7.00
C THR A 104 -4.84 20.51 7.68
N ILE A 105 -5.99 20.02 7.20
CA ILE A 105 -7.31 20.27 7.81
C ILE A 105 -7.39 19.67 9.22
N LEU A 106 -6.87 18.46 9.43
CA LEU A 106 -6.79 17.82 10.75
C LEU A 106 -5.83 18.56 11.67
N ALA A 107 -4.67 19.02 11.18
CA ALA A 107 -3.76 19.86 11.97
C ALA A 107 -4.38 21.22 12.36
N GLU A 108 -5.19 21.82 11.49
CA GLU A 108 -5.91 23.09 11.77
C GLU A 108 -7.09 22.93 12.74
N ARG A 109 -7.79 21.78 12.73
CA ARG A 109 -9.06 21.58 13.46
C ARG A 109 -8.98 20.61 14.65
N GLY A 110 -7.92 19.82 14.76
CA GLY A 110 -7.81 18.69 15.67
C GLY A 110 -8.65 17.49 15.21
N ARG A 111 -9.98 17.65 15.16
CA ARG A 111 -10.93 16.60 14.72
C ARG A 111 -12.04 17.17 13.84
N LEU A 112 -12.67 16.30 13.05
CA LEU A 112 -13.87 16.54 12.27
C LEU A 112 -15.13 16.10 13.03
N THR A 113 -16.29 16.63 12.62
CA THR A 113 -17.58 16.12 13.10
C THR A 113 -17.88 14.75 12.47
N PRO A 114 -18.74 13.91 13.08
CA PRO A 114 -19.13 12.62 12.50
C PRO A 114 -19.67 12.75 11.07
N GLN A 115 -20.46 13.80 10.77
CA GLN A 115 -20.96 14.06 9.42
C GLN A 115 -19.83 14.34 8.44
N GLN A 116 -18.93 15.27 8.77
CA GLN A 116 -17.79 15.61 7.90
C GLN A 116 -16.88 14.41 7.63
N THR A 117 -16.69 13.54 8.63
CA THR A 117 -15.95 12.29 8.42
C THR A 117 -16.69 11.34 7.47
N LEU A 118 -18.00 11.17 7.61
CA LEU A 118 -18.78 10.35 6.65
C LEU A 118 -18.72 10.94 5.24
N ASP A 119 -18.82 12.26 5.08
CA ASP A 119 -18.73 12.94 3.78
C ASP A 119 -17.36 12.71 3.10
N VAL A 120 -16.27 12.70 3.89
CA VAL A 120 -14.90 12.39 3.40
C VAL A 120 -14.74 10.92 3.07
N LEU A 121 -15.15 10.02 3.99
CA LEU A 121 -15.02 8.57 3.82
C LEU A 121 -15.87 8.04 2.66
N GLY A 122 -17.06 8.60 2.44
CA GLY A 122 -17.96 8.22 1.35
C GLY A 122 -17.35 8.54 0.00
N GLN A 123 -16.90 9.78 -0.18
CA GLN A 123 -16.24 10.23 -1.42
C GLN A 123 -14.92 9.49 -1.70
N ALA A 124 -14.10 9.25 -0.67
CA ALA A 124 -12.88 8.46 -0.81
C ALA A 124 -13.17 6.99 -1.16
N GLY A 125 -14.21 6.40 -0.56
CA GLY A 125 -14.69 5.06 -0.91
C GLY A 125 -15.25 4.96 -2.33
N GLU A 126 -15.96 5.98 -2.81
CA GLU A 126 -16.43 6.07 -4.20
C GLU A 126 -15.26 6.17 -5.19
N GLY A 127 -14.24 6.98 -4.89
CA GLY A 127 -12.99 7.02 -5.66
C GLY A 127 -12.29 5.66 -5.70
N LEU A 128 -12.09 5.03 -4.55
CA LEU A 128 -11.52 3.68 -4.47
C LEU A 128 -12.35 2.63 -5.22
N SER A 129 -13.68 2.71 -5.18
CA SER A 129 -14.56 1.80 -5.92
C SER A 129 -14.26 1.79 -7.41
N ALA A 130 -13.96 2.95 -8.01
CA ALA A 130 -13.60 3.05 -9.42
C ALA A 130 -12.22 2.42 -9.71
N ALA A 131 -11.25 2.58 -8.81
CA ALA A 131 -9.92 1.96 -8.94
C ALA A 131 -9.98 0.44 -8.76
N HIS A 132 -10.68 -0.05 -7.72
CA HIS A 132 -10.85 -1.48 -7.42
C HIS A 132 -11.58 -2.20 -8.57
N ALA A 133 -12.59 -1.58 -9.18
CA ALA A 133 -13.28 -2.13 -10.35
C ALA A 133 -12.38 -2.25 -11.59
N ALA A 134 -11.30 -1.48 -11.68
CA ALA A 134 -10.27 -1.57 -12.70
C ALA A 134 -9.08 -2.48 -12.28
N GLY A 135 -9.18 -3.20 -11.15
CA GLY A 135 -8.12 -4.06 -10.64
C GLY A 135 -6.96 -3.33 -9.95
N MET A 136 -7.08 -2.01 -9.69
CA MET A 136 -6.06 -1.22 -9.02
C MET A 136 -6.34 -1.06 -7.52
N VAL A 137 -5.32 -1.28 -6.69
CA VAL A 137 -5.30 -1.00 -5.25
C VAL A 137 -4.38 0.20 -4.99
N HIS A 138 -4.79 1.15 -4.15
CA HIS A 138 -4.07 2.41 -3.94
C HIS A 138 -2.84 2.28 -3.03
N ARG A 139 -2.88 1.39 -2.02
CA ARG A 139 -1.77 1.00 -1.13
C ARG A 139 -1.17 2.07 -0.21
N ASP A 140 -1.51 3.35 -0.40
CA ASP A 140 -0.97 4.50 0.34
C ASP A 140 -2.08 5.49 0.73
N ILE A 141 -3.20 4.98 1.24
CA ILE A 141 -4.31 5.81 1.73
C ILE A 141 -3.92 6.45 3.07
N LYS A 142 -3.83 7.79 3.07
CA LYS A 142 -3.52 8.62 4.23
C LYS A 142 -4.05 10.04 4.04
N PRO A 143 -4.24 10.86 5.09
CA PRO A 143 -4.74 12.23 4.97
C PRO A 143 -3.87 13.17 4.12
N GLY A 144 -2.60 12.81 3.85
CA GLY A 144 -1.74 13.54 2.91
C GLY A 144 -2.14 13.38 1.44
N ASN A 145 -2.77 12.25 1.08
CA ASN A 145 -3.14 11.87 -0.29
C ASN A 145 -4.64 12.11 -0.57
N LEU A 146 -5.35 12.79 0.34
CA LEU A 146 -6.72 13.24 0.18
C LEU A 146 -6.74 14.76 0.15
N LEU A 147 -7.03 15.35 -1.01
CA LEU A 147 -7.22 16.79 -1.18
C LEU A 147 -8.71 17.14 -1.08
N VAL A 148 -9.06 18.08 -0.20
CA VAL A 148 -10.43 18.58 -0.04
C VAL A 148 -10.53 19.96 -0.69
N ARG A 149 -11.35 20.07 -1.73
CA ARG A 149 -11.62 21.31 -2.47
C ARG A 149 -12.55 22.24 -1.67
N PRO A 150 -12.55 23.57 -1.93
CA PRO A 150 -13.44 24.53 -1.26
C PRO A 150 -14.94 24.24 -1.41
N ASP A 151 -15.35 23.50 -2.45
CA ASP A 151 -16.72 23.04 -2.67
C ASP A 151 -17.07 21.74 -1.93
N GLY A 152 -16.15 21.20 -1.13
CA GLY A 152 -16.32 19.96 -0.35
C GLY A 152 -15.99 18.67 -1.11
N VAL A 153 -15.58 18.76 -2.39
CA VAL A 153 -15.20 17.57 -3.17
C VAL A 153 -13.84 17.04 -2.69
N VAL A 154 -13.79 15.75 -2.36
CA VAL A 154 -12.56 15.03 -2.01
C VAL A 154 -11.96 14.38 -3.25
N LYS A 155 -10.65 14.55 -3.43
CA LYS A 155 -9.82 13.99 -4.51
C LYS A 155 -8.71 13.12 -3.92
N LEU A 156 -8.63 11.87 -4.33
CA LEU A 156 -7.50 10.97 -4.09
C LEU A 156 -6.34 11.31 -5.02
N THR A 157 -5.12 11.39 -4.48
CA THR A 157 -3.87 11.59 -5.23
C THR A 157 -2.87 10.47 -4.97
N ASP A 158 -1.82 10.38 -5.79
CA ASP A 158 -0.66 9.50 -5.51
C ASP A 158 -1.00 8.00 -5.38
N PHE A 159 -1.83 7.49 -6.30
CA PHE A 159 -2.14 6.06 -6.46
C PHE A 159 -0.88 5.19 -6.60
N GLY A 160 -0.45 4.52 -5.53
CA GLY A 160 0.42 3.34 -5.57
C GLY A 160 1.89 3.54 -5.98
N ILE A 161 2.24 4.59 -6.75
CA ILE A 161 3.50 4.77 -7.54
C ILE A 161 4.83 4.78 -6.75
N ALA A 162 4.75 4.48 -5.45
CA ALA A 162 5.81 4.34 -4.48
C ALA A 162 6.19 2.89 -4.16
N TYR A 163 5.23 1.96 -4.26
CA TYR A 163 5.33 0.62 -3.70
C TYR A 163 6.32 -0.29 -4.45
N ALA A 164 6.95 0.22 -5.51
CA ALA A 164 7.97 -0.45 -6.30
C ALA A 164 9.30 -0.70 -5.57
N ARG A 165 9.59 -0.04 -4.43
CA ARG A 165 10.74 -0.28 -3.53
C ARG A 165 10.50 0.09 -2.06
N ASP A 166 9.77 1.18 -1.78
CA ASP A 166 9.82 1.87 -0.47
C ASP A 166 8.90 1.28 0.62
N ALA A 167 8.34 0.10 0.39
CA ALA A 167 7.56 -0.65 1.38
C ALA A 167 7.84 -2.14 1.23
N ALA A 168 9.08 -2.51 1.51
CA ALA A 168 9.36 -3.88 1.94
C ALA A 168 8.44 -4.23 3.13
N PRO A 169 8.05 -5.51 3.30
CA PRO A 169 7.49 -6.02 4.54
C PRO A 169 8.39 -5.63 5.72
N LEU A 170 7.90 -5.77 6.97
CA LEU A 170 8.76 -5.63 8.15
C LEU A 170 10.04 -6.46 7.96
N THR A 171 11.17 -5.79 7.68
CA THR A 171 12.35 -6.50 7.19
C THR A 171 12.93 -7.37 8.30
N ARG A 172 13.70 -8.41 7.95
CA ARG A 172 14.48 -9.20 8.93
C ARG A 172 15.40 -8.33 9.82
N THR A 173 15.71 -7.11 9.37
CA THR A 173 16.48 -6.08 10.09
C THR A 173 15.63 -5.09 10.92
N GLY A 174 14.32 -5.27 11.00
CA GLY A 174 13.44 -4.40 11.80
C GLY A 174 13.36 -2.96 11.27
N MET A 175 13.34 -2.77 9.95
CA MET A 175 13.13 -1.44 9.36
C MET A 175 11.84 -1.41 8.54
N VAL A 176 10.88 -0.60 8.98
CA VAL A 176 9.76 -0.19 8.13
C VAL A 176 10.21 1.00 7.31
N VAL A 177 10.32 0.82 5.99
CA VAL A 177 10.48 1.92 5.05
C VAL A 177 9.11 2.57 4.84
N GLY A 178 9.05 3.91 4.84
CA GLY A 178 7.80 4.66 4.79
C GLY A 178 7.15 4.95 6.15
N THR A 179 5.87 5.33 6.12
CA THR A 179 5.10 5.76 7.30
C THR A 179 4.10 4.68 7.71
N ALA A 180 4.39 3.93 8.77
CA ALA A 180 3.59 2.78 9.24
C ALA A 180 2.17 3.14 9.73
N GLN A 181 1.87 4.43 9.86
CA GLN A 181 0.68 4.96 10.54
C GLN A 181 -0.66 4.56 9.91
N TYR A 182 -0.68 4.19 8.62
CA TYR A 182 -1.90 3.81 7.89
C TYR A 182 -1.77 2.47 7.15
N LEU A 183 -0.65 1.75 7.31
CA LEU A 183 -0.47 0.42 6.71
C LEU A 183 -1.51 -0.56 7.24
N SER A 184 -2.06 -1.39 6.37
CA SER A 184 -2.88 -2.51 6.79
C SER A 184 -2.05 -3.62 7.46
N PRO A 185 -2.66 -4.48 8.30
CA PRO A 185 -1.99 -5.61 8.94
C PRO A 185 -1.26 -6.49 7.93
N GLU A 186 -1.91 -6.81 6.81
CA GLU A 186 -1.36 -7.63 5.73
C GLU A 186 -0.24 -6.93 4.96
N GLN A 187 -0.30 -5.61 4.75
CA GLN A 187 0.83 -4.83 4.20
C GLN A 187 2.05 -4.88 5.13
N ALA A 188 1.84 -4.76 6.45
CA ALA A 188 2.92 -4.79 7.44
C ALA A 188 3.59 -6.17 7.54
N GLN A 189 2.81 -7.25 7.35
CA GLN A 189 3.28 -8.64 7.29
C GLN A 189 3.89 -9.03 5.93
N GLY A 190 3.69 -8.22 4.88
CA GLY A 190 4.14 -8.56 3.52
C GLY A 190 3.24 -9.55 2.76
N HIS A 191 2.03 -9.79 3.26
CA HIS A 191 1.03 -10.61 2.59
C HIS A 191 0.41 -9.88 1.38
N VAL A 192 -0.37 -10.61 0.58
CA VAL A 192 -1.03 -10.06 -0.62
C VAL A 192 -1.97 -8.90 -0.26
N VAL A 193 -1.69 -7.73 -0.85
CA VAL A 193 -2.45 -6.49 -0.64
C VAL A 193 -3.66 -6.46 -1.58
N THR A 194 -4.84 -6.15 -1.05
CA THR A 194 -6.13 -6.22 -1.79
C THR A 194 -6.96 -4.95 -1.60
N ALA A 195 -8.13 -4.85 -2.24
CA ALA A 195 -9.07 -3.75 -2.04
C ALA A 195 -9.47 -3.55 -0.56
N ALA A 196 -9.54 -4.65 0.22
CA ALA A 196 -9.81 -4.62 1.66
C ALA A 196 -8.65 -4.00 2.48
N SER A 197 -7.46 -3.86 1.91
CA SER A 197 -6.32 -3.15 2.52
C SER A 197 -6.55 -1.64 2.52
N ASP A 198 -6.96 -1.07 1.38
CA ASP A 198 -7.30 0.36 1.30
C ASP A 198 -8.50 0.71 2.20
N VAL A 199 -9.47 -0.21 2.33
CA VAL A 199 -10.60 -0.08 3.28
C VAL A 199 -10.11 0.01 4.73
N TYR A 200 -9.11 -0.78 5.13
CA TYR A 200 -8.53 -0.68 6.47
C TYR A 200 -7.84 0.67 6.69
N SER A 201 -7.06 1.15 5.72
CA SER A 201 -6.42 2.47 5.77
C SER A 201 -7.45 3.60 5.83
N LEU A 202 -8.60 3.49 5.13
CA LEU A 202 -9.75 4.38 5.32
C LEU A 202 -10.36 4.27 6.73
N GLY A 203 -10.38 3.08 7.34
CA GLY A 203 -10.76 2.89 8.75
C GLY A 203 -9.84 3.66 9.70
N VAL A 204 -8.52 3.60 9.50
CA VAL A 204 -7.53 4.35 10.29
C VAL A 204 -7.72 5.86 10.12
N LEU A 205 -7.89 6.31 8.87
CA LEU A 205 -8.15 7.72 8.54
C LEU A 205 -9.47 8.22 9.14
N GLY A 206 -10.53 7.41 9.09
CA GLY A 206 -11.84 7.71 9.68
C GLY A 206 -11.79 7.81 11.20
N TYR A 207 -11.03 6.92 11.85
CA TYR A 207 -10.74 7.00 13.28
C TYR A 207 -10.03 8.32 13.63
N GLU A 208 -8.93 8.64 12.95
CA GLU A 208 -8.18 9.89 13.20
C GLU A 208 -9.05 11.13 12.96
N CYS A 209 -9.87 11.14 11.90
CA CYS A 209 -10.80 12.23 11.63
C CYS A 209 -11.78 12.46 12.80
N ILE A 210 -12.28 11.42 13.46
CA ILE A 210 -13.27 11.57 14.54
C ILE A 210 -12.63 11.74 15.92
N ALA A 211 -11.55 11.01 16.22
CA ALA A 211 -10.88 11.05 17.52
C ALA A 211 -9.87 12.21 17.63
N GLY A 212 -9.39 12.75 16.51
CA GLY A 212 -8.30 13.73 16.42
C GLY A 212 -6.90 13.14 16.68
N VAL A 213 -6.82 11.83 16.86
CA VAL A 213 -5.59 11.05 17.07
C VAL A 213 -5.70 9.72 16.34
N ARG A 214 -4.57 9.20 15.84
CA ARG A 214 -4.51 7.86 15.22
C ARG A 214 -4.84 6.75 16.23
N PRO A 215 -5.41 5.61 15.78
CA PRO A 215 -5.70 4.47 16.66
C PRO A 215 -4.44 3.74 17.13
N PHE A 216 -3.33 3.83 16.39
CA PHE A 216 -2.08 3.15 16.70
C PHE A 216 -0.90 4.12 16.71
N ASP A 217 -0.11 4.03 17.77
CA ASP A 217 1.09 4.80 18.07
C ASP A 217 2.26 3.86 18.41
N GLY A 218 3.43 4.44 18.67
CA GLY A 218 4.63 3.70 19.04
C GLY A 218 5.90 4.55 18.90
N GLU A 219 6.94 4.17 19.63
CA GLU A 219 8.24 4.88 19.64
C GLU A 219 9.04 4.69 18.33
N SER A 220 8.64 3.74 17.49
CA SER A 220 9.25 3.46 16.18
C SER A 220 8.18 3.08 15.14
N GLN A 221 8.53 3.19 13.85
CA GLN A 221 7.64 2.74 12.77
C GLN A 221 7.33 1.23 12.88
N VAL A 222 8.30 0.43 13.36
CA VAL A 222 8.11 -1.00 13.67
C VAL A 222 7.05 -1.20 14.75
N ALA A 223 7.14 -0.46 15.86
CA ALA A 223 6.17 -0.56 16.95
C ALA A 223 4.75 -0.19 16.50
N ILE A 224 4.63 0.80 15.61
CA ILE A 224 3.35 1.15 14.97
C ILE A 224 2.86 0.02 14.05
N ALA A 225 3.72 -0.55 13.20
CA ALA A 225 3.35 -1.69 12.33
C ALA A 225 2.92 -2.93 13.13
N LEU A 226 3.66 -3.30 14.18
CA LEU A 226 3.30 -4.38 15.09
C LEU A 226 2.00 -4.09 15.86
N ALA A 227 1.69 -2.82 16.14
CA ALA A 227 0.40 -2.40 16.69
C ALA A 227 -0.75 -2.54 15.68
N GLN A 228 -0.53 -2.19 14.42
CA GLN A 228 -1.50 -2.43 13.33
C GLN A 228 -1.81 -3.93 13.23
N ILE A 229 -0.82 -4.81 13.38
CA ILE A 229 -1.01 -6.27 13.32
C ILE A 229 -1.76 -6.76 14.58
N ASN A 230 -1.24 -6.47 15.78
CA ASN A 230 -1.60 -7.21 16.99
C ASN A 230 -2.58 -6.50 17.94
N ARG A 231 -2.62 -5.17 17.96
CA ARG A 231 -3.44 -4.41 18.95
C ARG A 231 -4.84 -4.12 18.39
N PRO A 232 -5.93 -4.36 19.13
CA PRO A 232 -7.24 -3.82 18.77
C PRO A 232 -7.21 -2.29 18.81
N PRO A 233 -8.00 -1.58 17.99
CA PRO A 233 -8.07 -0.12 18.06
C PRO A 233 -8.64 0.32 19.43
N PRO A 234 -8.16 1.43 20.02
CA PRO A 234 -8.72 1.98 21.25
C PRO A 234 -10.21 2.38 21.08
N PRO A 235 -10.99 2.45 22.16
CA PRO A 235 -12.39 2.84 22.08
C PRO A 235 -12.54 4.31 21.65
N MET A 236 -13.33 4.54 20.60
CA MET A 236 -13.67 5.91 20.15
C MET A 236 -14.43 6.72 21.22
N PRO A 237 -14.27 8.06 21.23
CA PRO A 237 -14.94 8.97 22.17
C PRO A 237 -16.46 8.73 22.31
N ALA A 238 -17.01 8.99 23.49
CA ALA A 238 -18.40 8.64 23.82
C ALA A 238 -19.46 9.46 23.03
N ASP A 239 -19.09 10.63 22.52
CA ASP A 239 -19.89 11.50 21.65
C ASP A 239 -20.03 10.97 20.21
N VAL A 240 -19.28 9.93 19.82
CA VAL A 240 -19.35 9.33 18.49
C VAL A 240 -20.59 8.42 18.37
N PRO A 241 -21.52 8.70 17.42
CA PRO A 241 -22.71 7.90 17.23
C PRO A 241 -22.40 6.43 16.96
N ARG A 242 -23.17 5.52 17.59
CA ARG A 242 -22.96 4.05 17.48
C ARG A 242 -22.86 3.52 16.04
N PRO A 243 -23.66 3.98 15.05
CA PRO A 243 -23.52 3.53 13.67
C PRO A 243 -22.17 3.89 13.03
N VAL A 244 -21.65 5.10 13.33
CA VAL A 244 -20.36 5.58 12.82
C VAL A 244 -19.20 4.84 13.46
N ARG A 245 -19.31 4.59 14.78
CA ARG A 245 -18.39 3.74 15.55
C ARG A 245 -18.28 2.35 14.92
N ALA A 246 -19.41 1.68 14.70
CA ALA A 246 -19.46 0.32 14.14
C ALA A 246 -18.92 0.23 12.70
N LEU A 247 -19.16 1.24 11.88
CA LEU A 247 -18.58 1.36 10.52
C LEU A 247 -17.04 1.37 10.57
N ILE A 248 -16.45 2.21 11.41
CA ILE A 248 -14.99 2.36 11.53
C ILE A 248 -14.37 1.12 12.20
N GLU A 249 -14.99 0.58 13.25
CA GLU A 249 -14.55 -0.67 13.90
C GLU A 249 -14.53 -1.86 12.93
N ARG A 250 -15.52 -1.98 12.04
CA ARG A 250 -15.54 -3.01 11.00
C ARG A 250 -14.45 -2.80 9.93
N ALA A 251 -14.18 -1.57 9.53
CA ALA A 251 -13.08 -1.29 8.59
C ALA A 251 -11.71 -1.63 9.21
N LEU A 252 -11.56 -1.44 10.54
CA LEU A 252 -10.35 -1.74 11.32
C LEU A 252 -10.20 -3.21 11.76
N ALA A 253 -11.06 -4.12 11.29
CA ALA A 253 -10.91 -5.55 11.58
C ALA A 253 -9.55 -6.08 11.07
N LYS A 254 -8.89 -6.95 11.84
CA LYS A 254 -7.53 -7.40 11.50
C LYS A 254 -7.51 -8.37 10.32
N ASP A 255 -8.43 -9.33 10.31
CA ASP A 255 -8.71 -10.17 9.14
C ASP A 255 -9.34 -9.33 8.00
N PRO A 256 -8.74 -9.29 6.79
CA PRO A 256 -9.32 -8.64 5.62
C PRO A 256 -10.73 -9.15 5.27
N ALA A 257 -11.04 -10.43 5.48
CA ALA A 257 -12.34 -11.01 5.15
C ALA A 257 -13.48 -10.51 6.06
N ALA A 258 -13.15 -10.03 7.27
CA ALA A 258 -14.11 -9.46 8.22
C ALA A 258 -14.47 -7.97 7.95
N ARG A 259 -13.79 -7.32 7.00
CA ARG A 259 -13.95 -5.90 6.65
C ARG A 259 -15.12 -5.66 5.68
N PHE A 260 -14.99 -4.64 4.83
CA PHE A 260 -15.75 -4.51 3.57
C PHE A 260 -14.81 -4.96 2.44
N PRO A 261 -15.32 -5.67 1.42
CA PRO A 261 -14.48 -6.27 0.37
C PRO A 261 -13.75 -5.22 -0.48
N ASP A 262 -14.38 -4.06 -0.69
CA ASP A 262 -13.88 -2.97 -1.54
C ASP A 262 -14.43 -1.60 -1.09
N GLY A 263 -13.91 -0.54 -1.72
CA GLY A 263 -14.32 0.85 -1.45
C GLY A 263 -15.78 1.16 -1.78
N GLY A 264 -16.40 0.44 -2.73
CA GLY A 264 -17.80 0.62 -3.12
C GLY A 264 -18.76 0.06 -2.07
N ALA A 265 -18.47 -1.14 -1.56
CA ALA A 265 -19.19 -1.74 -0.43
C ALA A 265 -19.05 -0.89 0.84
N PHE A 266 -17.87 -0.35 1.10
CA PHE A 266 -17.65 0.61 2.18
C PHE A 266 -18.48 1.89 1.99
N ALA A 267 -18.38 2.55 0.84
CA ALA A 267 -19.11 3.78 0.54
C ALA A 267 -20.64 3.62 0.60
N ALA A 268 -21.16 2.47 0.16
CA ALA A 268 -22.59 2.15 0.28
C ALA A 268 -23.07 2.18 1.74
N VAL A 269 -22.29 1.62 2.67
CA VAL A 269 -22.60 1.64 4.10
C VAL A 269 -22.36 3.02 4.72
N VAL A 270 -21.33 3.77 4.28
CA VAL A 270 -21.14 5.18 4.68
C VAL A 270 -22.40 6.01 4.34
N ARG A 271 -22.93 5.90 3.12
CA ARG A 271 -24.17 6.59 2.71
C ARG A 271 -25.38 6.14 3.53
N GLN A 272 -25.50 4.85 3.84
CA GLN A 272 -26.57 4.34 4.71
C GLN A 272 -26.49 4.95 6.12
N VAL A 273 -25.29 5.03 6.71
CA VAL A 273 -25.06 5.62 8.03
C VAL A 273 -25.30 7.13 8.04
N ALA A 274 -24.86 7.85 7.00
CA ALA A 274 -25.11 9.28 6.83
C ALA A 274 -26.62 9.60 6.69
N ALA A 275 -27.41 8.70 6.09
CA ALA A 275 -28.86 8.79 6.04
C ALA A 275 -29.58 8.40 7.36
N GLY A 276 -28.84 8.15 8.45
CA GLY A 276 -29.40 7.77 9.76
C GLY A 276 -29.65 6.26 9.94
N GLY A 277 -29.22 5.42 8.99
CA GLY A 277 -29.27 3.97 9.09
C GLY A 277 -28.23 3.38 10.04
N GLN A 278 -28.38 2.09 10.36
CA GLN A 278 -27.36 1.33 11.10
C GLN A 278 -26.35 0.71 10.13
N ALA A 279 -25.07 0.68 10.51
CA ALA A 279 -24.08 -0.14 9.82
C ALA A 279 -24.39 -1.64 10.05
N PRO A 280 -24.35 -2.49 9.01
CA PRO A 280 -24.57 -3.92 9.18
C PRO A 280 -23.43 -4.53 10.02
N PRO A 281 -23.74 -5.44 10.98
CA PRO A 281 -22.73 -6.10 11.78
C PRO A 281 -21.71 -6.81 10.89
N SER A 282 -20.46 -6.94 11.35
CA SER A 282 -19.48 -7.76 10.65
C SER A 282 -19.96 -9.21 10.66
N THR A 283 -20.16 -9.77 9.46
CA THR A 283 -20.52 -11.19 9.27
C THR A 283 -19.28 -12.07 9.32
N ALA A 284 -18.44 -11.88 10.35
CA ALA A 284 -17.62 -12.98 10.83
C ALA A 284 -18.57 -14.06 11.35
N LEU A 285 -18.37 -15.31 10.92
CA LEU A 285 -19.17 -16.45 11.37
C LEU A 285 -18.89 -16.74 12.85
N THR A 286 -19.56 -15.99 13.72
CA THR A 286 -19.78 -16.43 15.10
C THR A 286 -20.79 -17.56 15.03
N THR A 287 -20.30 -18.78 14.78
CA THR A 287 -21.03 -20.01 15.08
C THR A 287 -21.25 -20.03 16.59
N VAL A 288 -22.33 -19.40 17.04
CA VAL A 288 -22.94 -19.73 18.32
C VAL A 288 -23.32 -21.20 18.18
N LEU A 289 -22.55 -22.08 18.82
CA LEU A 289 -22.90 -23.49 18.94
C LEU A 289 -24.32 -23.56 19.50
N GLY A 290 -25.18 -24.27 18.78
CA GLY A 290 -26.63 -24.20 18.97
C GLY A 290 -27.01 -24.39 20.43
N GLN A 291 -27.66 -23.39 21.01
CA GLN A 291 -28.34 -23.58 22.27
C GLN A 291 -29.64 -24.33 21.96
N ASP A 292 -29.58 -25.66 22.06
CA ASP A 292 -30.68 -26.56 21.71
C ASP A 292 -32.00 -26.17 22.39
N ASP A 293 -33.07 -26.36 21.64
CA ASP A 293 -34.46 -26.01 21.99
C ASP A 293 -35.02 -26.95 23.07
N VAL A 294 -34.62 -26.73 24.32
CA VAL A 294 -35.23 -27.39 25.48
C VAL A 294 -36.49 -26.66 25.93
N SER A 295 -37.61 -27.04 25.32
CA SER A 295 -38.97 -26.71 25.76
C SER A 295 -39.17 -26.97 27.27
N THR A 296 -39.21 -25.90 28.06
CA THR A 296 -39.44 -25.95 29.51
C THR A 296 -40.85 -26.44 29.83
N THR A 297 -40.98 -27.75 30.08
CA THR A 297 -42.22 -28.36 30.58
C THR A 297 -42.28 -28.19 32.10
N MET A 298 -43.27 -27.43 32.58
CA MET A 298 -43.52 -27.24 34.01
C MET A 298 -44.09 -28.53 34.63
N LEU A 299 -43.37 -29.12 35.59
CA LEU A 299 -43.88 -30.17 36.48
C LEU A 299 -44.29 -29.57 37.83
N PRO A 300 -45.36 -30.07 38.48
CA PRO A 300 -45.86 -29.51 39.73
C PRO A 300 -44.92 -29.83 40.90
N ALA A 301 -44.76 -28.87 41.80
CA ALA A 301 -43.95 -29.02 43.01
C ALA A 301 -44.66 -29.88 44.06
N THR A 302 -43.95 -30.87 44.60
CA THR A 302 -44.38 -31.69 45.74
C THR A 302 -43.69 -31.20 47.03
N ASP A 303 -44.43 -31.12 48.14
CA ASP A 303 -43.95 -30.60 49.43
C ASP A 303 -42.72 -31.33 49.99
N PRO A 304 -41.70 -30.59 50.50
CA PRO A 304 -40.72 -31.09 51.45
C PRO A 304 -41.04 -30.61 52.87
N ALA A 305 -41.56 -31.50 53.72
CA ALA A 305 -41.77 -31.21 55.13
C ALA A 305 -40.48 -31.32 55.97
N ALA A 306 -40.19 -30.24 56.71
CA ALA A 306 -39.47 -30.22 57.99
C ALA A 306 -38.02 -30.75 58.09
N VAL A 307 -37.06 -29.80 58.08
CA VAL A 307 -36.00 -29.75 59.11
C VAL A 307 -35.93 -28.31 59.65
N ARG A 308 -35.93 -28.14 60.99
CA ARG A 308 -35.86 -26.83 61.67
C ARG A 308 -34.44 -26.53 62.16
N GLY A 309 -33.98 -25.30 61.95
CA GLY A 309 -32.86 -24.67 62.65
C GLY A 309 -33.25 -23.24 63.08
N PRO A 310 -32.84 -22.75 64.27
CA PRO A 310 -33.40 -21.53 64.85
C PRO A 310 -32.78 -20.24 64.27
N ALA A 311 -33.60 -19.18 64.22
CA ALA A 311 -33.21 -17.86 63.73
C ALA A 311 -32.84 -16.88 64.86
N THR A 312 -31.95 -15.94 64.57
CA THR A 312 -31.76 -14.70 65.34
C THR A 312 -31.50 -13.51 64.41
N ALA A 313 -32.06 -12.36 64.78
CA ALA A 313 -32.23 -11.17 63.94
C ALA A 313 -30.97 -10.26 63.86
N PRO A 314 -30.87 -9.36 62.85
CA PRO A 314 -29.68 -8.52 62.67
C PRO A 314 -29.60 -7.37 63.67
N ARG A 315 -28.38 -6.87 63.93
CA ARG A 315 -28.14 -5.67 64.75
C ARG A 315 -27.16 -4.69 64.10
N THR A 316 -27.44 -3.42 64.34
CA THR A 316 -26.83 -2.20 63.83
C THR A 316 -25.52 -1.84 64.53
N MET A 317 -24.60 -1.16 63.83
CA MET A 317 -23.54 -0.35 64.47
C MET A 317 -24.19 0.83 65.24
N PRO A 318 -23.51 1.43 66.24
CA PRO A 318 -22.81 2.72 66.01
C PRO A 318 -21.49 2.82 66.86
N PRO A 319 -20.94 3.99 67.26
CA PRO A 319 -19.53 4.32 66.97
C PRO A 319 -18.64 4.49 68.23
N LEU A 320 -17.34 4.73 68.06
CA LEU A 320 -16.49 5.27 69.13
C LEU A 320 -15.42 6.24 68.59
N ALA A 321 -15.20 7.35 69.31
CA ALA A 321 -14.20 8.37 69.01
C ALA A 321 -13.64 8.96 70.33
N ALA A 322 -12.43 9.55 70.24
CA ALA A 322 -11.64 10.21 71.31
C ALA A 322 -11.16 9.27 72.46
N GLY A 323 -9.99 9.47 73.09
CA GLY A 323 -8.81 10.31 72.86
C GLY A 323 -7.55 9.51 73.27
N SER A 324 -6.32 10.02 73.43
CA SER A 324 -5.79 11.38 73.57
C SER A 324 -4.30 11.37 73.16
N ALA A 325 -3.82 12.40 72.45
CA ALA A 325 -2.82 13.36 72.92
C ALA A 325 -1.51 12.80 73.51
N ASP A 326 -0.41 13.00 72.79
CA ASP A 326 0.79 13.65 73.34
C ASP A 326 1.52 14.41 72.20
N GLU A 327 2.03 15.59 72.54
CA GLU A 327 2.73 16.54 71.67
C GLU A 327 4.26 16.16 71.67
N ASP A 328 5.17 16.62 70.82
CA ASP A 328 5.24 17.81 69.95
C ASP A 328 6.45 17.70 68.98
N ARG A 329 6.61 18.67 68.06
CA ARG A 329 7.91 19.19 67.53
C ARG A 329 8.69 18.40 66.43
N TRP A 330 8.53 18.81 65.16
CA TRP A 330 9.50 19.65 64.39
C TRP A 330 9.50 19.42 62.85
N SER A 331 9.66 20.53 62.11
CA SER A 331 9.90 20.69 60.65
C SER A 331 8.98 19.97 59.66
N GLY A 332 8.22 20.75 58.89
CA GLY A 332 7.64 20.33 57.62
C GLY A 332 8.44 20.83 56.41
N SER A 333 8.36 20.06 55.33
CA SER A 333 8.58 20.45 53.93
C SER A 333 7.59 19.59 53.13
N ALA A 334 6.53 20.15 52.54
CA ALA A 334 6.62 20.93 51.30
C ALA A 334 7.47 20.17 50.28
N TRP A 335 6.80 19.34 49.47
CA TRP A 335 7.39 18.78 48.26
C TRP A 335 7.37 19.88 47.21
N ASP A 336 8.44 20.68 47.17
CA ASP A 336 8.70 21.56 46.04
C ASP A 336 8.95 20.72 44.78
N GLU A 337 8.44 21.19 43.66
CA GLU A 337 8.65 20.57 42.35
C GLU A 337 10.08 20.87 41.89
N ASP A 338 10.88 19.83 41.60
CA ASP A 338 12.27 19.99 41.13
C ASP A 338 12.33 20.67 39.74
N GLU A 339 12.49 21.99 39.70
CA GLU A 339 12.92 22.70 38.49
C GLU A 339 14.37 22.28 38.12
N PRO A 340 14.64 21.84 36.87
CA PRO A 340 15.94 21.29 36.50
C PRO A 340 17.03 22.36 36.35
N ASP A 341 18.13 22.19 37.09
CA ASP A 341 19.31 23.08 37.11
C ASP A 341 19.83 23.46 35.68
N PRO A 342 19.84 24.76 35.33
CA PRO A 342 20.32 25.22 34.03
C PRO A 342 21.83 25.01 33.78
N ALA A 343 22.64 24.78 34.82
CA ALA A 343 24.07 24.50 34.67
C ALA A 343 24.33 23.10 34.10
N ALA A 344 23.55 22.09 34.52
CA ALA A 344 23.64 20.73 34.00
C ALA A 344 23.35 20.67 32.48
N ARG A 345 22.37 21.45 32.00
CA ARG A 345 22.01 21.53 30.57
C ARG A 345 23.16 22.08 29.71
N ARG A 346 23.86 23.13 30.18
CA ARG A 346 25.03 23.69 29.48
C ARG A 346 26.17 22.69 29.33
N ARG A 347 26.46 21.90 30.38
CA ARG A 347 27.52 20.88 30.33
C ARG A 347 27.20 19.76 29.32
N ARG A 348 25.94 19.32 29.23
CA ARG A 348 25.50 18.33 28.23
C ARG A 348 25.59 18.86 26.79
N VAL A 349 25.22 20.14 26.56
CA VAL A 349 25.35 20.77 25.23
C VAL A 349 26.82 20.92 24.81
N LEU A 350 27.72 21.31 25.72
CA LEU A 350 29.15 21.40 25.42
C LEU A 350 29.78 20.04 25.09
N LEU A 351 29.36 18.96 25.76
CA LEU A 351 29.81 17.59 25.44
C LEU A 351 29.28 17.14 24.07
N ALA A 352 28.03 17.46 23.72
CA ALA A 352 27.47 17.16 22.40
C ALA A 352 28.21 17.91 21.27
N ILE A 353 28.53 19.19 21.46
CA ILE A 353 29.33 19.97 20.50
C ILE A 353 30.75 19.37 20.37
N GLY A 354 31.38 18.98 21.48
CA GLY A 354 32.67 18.30 21.47
C GLY A 354 32.66 16.99 20.67
N ALA A 355 31.60 16.18 20.81
CA ALA A 355 31.42 14.94 20.04
C ALA A 355 31.26 15.21 18.54
N VAL A 356 30.48 16.23 18.15
CA VAL A 356 30.31 16.62 16.73
C VAL A 356 31.63 17.10 16.13
N VAL A 357 32.41 17.92 16.85
CA VAL A 357 33.74 18.37 16.40
C VAL A 357 34.71 17.19 16.25
N LEU A 358 34.67 16.21 17.16
CA LEU A 358 35.48 14.99 17.06
C LEU A 358 35.13 14.17 15.82
N VAL A 359 33.83 13.96 15.54
CA VAL A 359 33.37 13.23 14.36
C VAL A 359 33.79 13.94 13.06
N LEU A 360 33.67 15.27 13.00
CA LEU A 360 34.12 16.06 11.85
C LEU A 360 35.65 16.01 11.66
N ALA A 361 36.42 16.00 12.75
CA ALA A 361 37.88 15.86 12.68
C ALA A 361 38.30 14.47 12.19
N VAL A 362 37.63 13.40 12.64
CA VAL A 362 37.88 12.02 12.16
C VAL A 362 37.49 11.87 10.69
N ALA A 363 36.33 12.41 10.27
CA ALA A 363 35.89 12.39 8.89
C ALA A 363 36.85 13.16 7.95
N GLY A 364 37.30 14.35 8.37
CA GLY A 364 38.28 15.15 7.63
C GLY A 364 39.65 14.47 7.53
N GLY A 365 40.11 13.82 8.61
CA GLY A 365 41.34 13.03 8.62
C GLY A 365 41.28 11.83 7.68
N LEU A 366 40.17 11.10 7.68
CA LEU A 366 39.96 9.95 6.80
C LEU A 366 39.90 10.37 5.31
N PHE A 367 39.21 11.47 5.01
CA PHE A 367 39.17 12.04 3.67
C PHE A 367 40.56 12.44 3.16
N ALA A 368 41.36 13.12 3.99
CA ALA A 368 42.72 13.53 3.62
C ALA A 368 43.65 12.34 3.33
N VAL A 369 43.50 11.22 4.04
CA VAL A 369 44.24 9.97 3.78
C VAL A 369 43.80 9.32 2.46
N LEU A 370 42.50 9.34 2.15
CA LEU A 370 41.96 8.78 0.91
C LEU A 370 42.32 9.61 -0.33
N THR A 371 42.46 10.94 -0.22
CA THR A 371 42.78 11.81 -1.37
C THR A 371 44.27 12.00 -1.65
N ASN A 372 45.17 11.62 -0.72
CA ASN A 372 46.61 11.89 -0.86
C ASN A 372 47.44 10.65 -1.28
N GLY A 373 46.77 9.59 -1.75
CA GLY A 373 47.39 8.35 -2.24
C GLY A 373 47.52 8.31 -3.76
N GLY A 374 48.37 9.16 -4.35
CA GLY A 374 48.62 9.18 -5.79
C GLY A 374 50.07 9.50 -6.15
N GLY A 375 50.76 8.55 -6.80
CA GLY A 375 52.11 8.74 -7.32
C GLY A 375 52.81 7.43 -7.68
N GLY A 376 52.99 7.16 -8.98
CA GLY A 376 53.65 5.96 -9.48
C GLY A 376 53.46 5.77 -10.99
N GLU A 377 54.29 6.44 -11.79
CA GLU A 377 54.32 6.32 -13.25
C GLU A 377 54.83 4.94 -13.72
N ASN A 378 54.43 4.51 -14.93
CA ASN A 378 55.30 3.79 -15.86
C ASN A 378 54.77 3.84 -17.30
N THR A 379 55.66 3.62 -18.26
CA THR A 379 55.55 4.15 -19.64
C THR A 379 55.70 3.05 -20.70
N ALA A 380 54.90 3.14 -21.78
CA ALA A 380 55.00 2.38 -23.05
C ALA A 380 54.80 0.84 -22.94
N ASP A 381 54.43 0.09 -23.99
CA ASP A 381 54.34 0.39 -25.43
C ASP A 381 53.34 -0.56 -26.13
N GLN A 382 53.13 -0.38 -27.45
CA GLN A 382 52.69 -1.35 -28.48
C GLN A 382 51.24 -1.35 -29.03
N ASP A 383 51.20 -1.03 -30.33
CA ASP A 383 50.40 -1.60 -31.45
C ASP A 383 48.87 -1.72 -31.43
N THR A 384 48.27 -1.04 -32.43
CA THR A 384 47.01 -1.41 -33.10
C THR A 384 47.33 -2.30 -34.33
N PRO A 385 46.42 -3.15 -34.83
CA PRO A 385 45.47 -2.67 -35.86
C PRO A 385 44.08 -3.37 -35.73
N PRO A 386 43.15 -3.41 -36.72
CA PRO A 386 41.82 -2.83 -36.51
C PRO A 386 40.67 -3.86 -36.47
N VAL A 387 39.60 -3.55 -35.72
CA VAL A 387 38.36 -4.35 -35.71
C VAL A 387 37.25 -3.64 -36.50
N VAL A 388 37.12 -4.08 -37.75
CA VAL A 388 35.89 -4.35 -38.52
C VAL A 388 34.59 -3.64 -38.10
N ASP A 389 34.06 -2.84 -39.03
CA ASP A 389 32.64 -2.43 -39.08
C ASP A 389 31.71 -3.65 -39.10
N THR A 390 30.72 -3.72 -38.21
CA THR A 390 29.55 -4.58 -38.41
C THR A 390 28.31 -3.91 -37.83
N GLN A 391 27.38 -3.58 -38.73
CA GLN A 391 26.05 -3.09 -38.37
C GLN A 391 25.30 -4.16 -37.56
N ALA A 392 24.87 -3.81 -36.34
CA ALA A 392 23.76 -4.51 -35.69
C ALA A 392 22.46 -4.13 -36.41
N ALA A 393 22.01 -5.01 -37.33
CA ALA A 393 20.74 -4.85 -38.00
C ALA A 393 19.58 -4.97 -37.01
N SER A 394 18.67 -3.99 -37.00
CA SER A 394 17.45 -4.07 -36.21
C SER A 394 16.47 -5.07 -36.84
N THR A 395 16.25 -6.20 -36.18
CA THR A 395 15.15 -7.14 -36.51
C THR A 395 14.05 -7.03 -35.47
N ASN A 396 12.87 -6.56 -35.90
CA ASN A 396 11.68 -6.55 -35.06
C ASN A 396 11.23 -8.00 -34.76
N SER A 397 11.36 -8.45 -33.51
CA SER A 397 10.59 -9.59 -32.99
C SER A 397 9.26 -9.06 -32.43
N THR A 398 8.14 -9.66 -32.83
CA THR A 398 6.81 -9.35 -32.30
C THR A 398 6.27 -10.58 -31.60
N GLY A 399 6.24 -10.54 -30.27
CA GLY A 399 5.69 -11.61 -29.42
C GLY A 399 6.77 -12.39 -28.66
N GLY A 400 7.41 -11.73 -27.70
CA GLY A 400 8.18 -12.39 -26.65
C GLY A 400 7.26 -13.10 -25.65
N ILE A 401 7.76 -14.18 -25.07
CA ILE A 401 7.13 -15.01 -24.05
C ILE A 401 7.41 -14.35 -22.70
N ASP A 402 6.36 -13.99 -21.94
CA ASP A 402 6.52 -13.46 -20.58
C ASP A 402 6.79 -14.62 -19.62
N PHE A 403 8.06 -14.85 -19.29
CA PHE A 403 8.49 -15.94 -18.42
C PHE A 403 8.61 -15.45 -16.97
N ASP A 404 8.04 -16.20 -16.04
CA ASP A 404 8.19 -15.99 -14.60
C ASP A 404 8.26 -17.34 -13.89
N ILE A 405 9.42 -17.63 -13.29
CA ILE A 405 9.68 -18.90 -12.63
C ILE A 405 8.70 -19.20 -11.49
N SER A 406 8.12 -18.17 -10.84
CA SER A 406 7.26 -18.34 -9.67
C SER A 406 5.95 -19.06 -9.93
N TYR A 407 5.55 -19.23 -11.20
CA TYR A 407 4.41 -20.08 -11.58
C TYR A 407 4.75 -21.58 -11.58
N TYR A 408 6.04 -21.94 -11.57
CA TYR A 408 6.55 -23.30 -11.72
C TYR A 408 7.34 -23.80 -10.50
N VAL A 409 7.63 -22.95 -9.51
CA VAL A 409 8.37 -23.37 -8.30
C VAL A 409 7.55 -24.40 -7.53
N GLY A 410 8.12 -25.58 -7.32
CA GLY A 410 7.50 -26.76 -6.71
C GLY A 410 6.74 -27.68 -7.66
N ASP A 411 6.66 -27.36 -8.95
CA ASP A 411 6.15 -28.30 -9.96
C ASP A 411 7.26 -29.28 -10.39
N PRO A 412 6.92 -30.49 -10.87
CA PRO A 412 7.90 -31.47 -11.35
C PRO A 412 8.67 -30.95 -12.57
N VAL A 413 10.00 -31.13 -12.57
CA VAL A 413 10.89 -30.60 -13.62
C VAL A 413 10.54 -31.10 -15.02
N ASP A 414 10.07 -32.35 -15.16
CA ASP A 414 9.65 -32.92 -16.44
C ASP A 414 8.45 -32.17 -17.05
N GLU A 415 7.42 -31.87 -16.26
CA GLU A 415 6.23 -31.14 -16.73
C GLU A 415 6.57 -29.70 -17.11
N VAL A 416 7.46 -29.05 -16.35
CA VAL A 416 7.92 -27.68 -16.64
C VAL A 416 8.80 -27.67 -17.89
N THR A 417 9.68 -28.65 -18.06
CA THR A 417 10.57 -28.78 -19.22
C THR A 417 9.78 -29.02 -20.50
N GLU A 418 8.74 -29.87 -20.47
CA GLU A 418 7.84 -30.07 -21.63
C GLU A 418 7.10 -28.77 -21.99
N GLN A 419 6.56 -28.05 -21.00
CA GLN A 419 5.84 -26.79 -21.21
C GLN A 419 6.72 -25.68 -21.82
N LEU A 420 7.94 -25.50 -21.31
CA LEU A 420 8.87 -24.48 -21.82
C LEU A 420 9.44 -24.86 -23.20
N THR A 421 9.70 -26.15 -23.45
CA THR A 421 10.10 -26.63 -24.78
C THR A 421 8.97 -26.47 -25.81
N ALA A 422 7.71 -26.65 -25.40
CA ALA A 422 6.54 -26.38 -26.24
C ALA A 422 6.34 -24.89 -26.59
N LEU A 423 6.98 -23.98 -25.83
CA LEU A 423 7.08 -22.55 -26.15
C LEU A 423 8.31 -22.21 -27.01
N GLU A 424 9.00 -23.21 -27.55
CA GLU A 424 10.24 -23.08 -28.34
C GLU A 424 11.44 -22.48 -27.56
N LEU A 425 11.47 -22.63 -26.22
CA LEU A 425 12.63 -22.25 -25.38
C LEU A 425 13.61 -23.43 -25.25
N VAL A 426 14.90 -23.11 -25.01
CA VAL A 426 15.95 -24.11 -24.78
C VAL A 426 16.11 -24.31 -23.27
N VAL A 427 15.60 -25.43 -22.75
CA VAL A 427 15.68 -25.74 -21.32
C VAL A 427 16.95 -26.52 -21.00
N ARG A 428 17.61 -26.14 -19.90
CA ARG A 428 18.61 -26.98 -19.21
C ARG A 428 18.23 -27.13 -17.73
N THR A 429 18.71 -28.20 -17.12
CA THR A 429 18.51 -28.49 -15.70
C THR A 429 19.87 -28.56 -15.00
N GLU A 430 19.95 -27.96 -13.82
CA GLU A 430 21.09 -28.02 -12.89
C GLU A 430 20.58 -28.30 -11.47
N ASP A 431 21.40 -28.91 -10.63
CA ASP A 431 21.04 -29.17 -9.23
C ASP A 431 21.01 -27.84 -8.45
N ALA A 432 19.97 -27.63 -7.63
CA ALA A 432 19.85 -26.43 -6.82
C ALA A 432 20.86 -26.41 -5.66
N THR A 433 21.45 -25.26 -5.39
CA THR A 433 22.34 -25.10 -4.23
C THR A 433 21.54 -24.98 -2.92
N GLU A 434 22.20 -25.27 -1.79
CA GLU A 434 21.62 -25.14 -0.45
C GLU A 434 21.05 -23.72 -0.19
N ASP A 435 21.75 -22.68 -0.65
CA ASP A 435 21.29 -21.29 -0.62
C ASP A 435 20.01 -21.05 -1.47
N GLN A 436 19.85 -21.75 -2.59
CA GLN A 436 18.67 -21.64 -3.46
C GLN A 436 17.46 -22.37 -2.86
N LEU A 437 17.67 -23.55 -2.26
CA LEU A 437 16.63 -24.30 -1.53
C LEU A 437 16.13 -23.51 -0.32
N ALA A 438 17.04 -22.97 0.49
CA ALA A 438 16.72 -22.13 1.65
C ALA A 438 15.96 -20.84 1.29
N LEU A 439 16.07 -20.35 0.05
CA LEU A 439 15.35 -19.16 -0.42
C LEU A 439 13.84 -19.42 -0.61
N VAL A 440 13.43 -20.67 -0.88
CA VAL A 440 12.01 -21.02 -1.07
C VAL A 440 11.27 -21.18 0.26
N GLY A 441 11.98 -21.58 1.33
CA GLY A 441 11.49 -21.52 2.72
C GLY A 441 10.27 -22.42 3.01
N ARG A 442 10.10 -23.51 2.27
CA ARG A 442 9.04 -24.52 2.42
C ARG A 442 9.58 -25.90 2.04
N GLU A 443 8.85 -26.95 2.41
CA GLU A 443 9.14 -28.31 1.94
C GLU A 443 9.02 -28.41 0.41
N LEU A 444 9.99 -29.08 -0.23
CA LEU A 444 10.04 -29.37 -1.66
C LEU A 444 10.38 -30.86 -1.85
N ALA A 445 9.74 -31.50 -2.82
CA ALA A 445 10.04 -32.90 -3.14
C ALA A 445 11.24 -32.98 -4.12
N GLU A 446 11.90 -34.14 -4.14
CA GLU A 446 12.85 -34.52 -5.20
C GLU A 446 12.27 -34.24 -6.61
N ASP A 447 13.14 -33.86 -7.56
CA ASP A 447 12.81 -33.52 -8.95
C ASP A 447 11.83 -32.33 -9.13
N THR A 448 11.65 -31.47 -8.13
CA THR A 448 10.84 -30.23 -8.26
C THR A 448 11.66 -28.98 -8.53
N VAL A 449 11.10 -28.04 -9.30
CA VAL A 449 11.78 -26.79 -9.68
C VAL A 449 11.87 -25.83 -8.49
N VAL A 450 13.07 -25.34 -8.22
CA VAL A 450 13.40 -24.44 -7.10
C VAL A 450 13.49 -22.99 -7.56
N THR A 451 14.23 -22.74 -8.65
CA THR A 451 14.43 -21.41 -9.25
C THR A 451 14.95 -21.55 -10.70
N ALA A 452 15.22 -20.45 -11.39
CA ALA A 452 15.73 -20.47 -12.76
C ALA A 452 16.58 -19.23 -13.10
N THR A 453 17.41 -19.38 -14.13
CA THR A 453 18.15 -18.28 -14.77
C THR A 453 17.77 -18.19 -16.25
N PRO A 454 17.26 -17.04 -16.73
CA PRO A 454 16.83 -15.86 -15.96
C PRO A 454 15.54 -16.16 -15.17
N PRO A 455 15.35 -15.60 -13.95
CA PRO A 455 14.19 -15.94 -13.12
C PRO A 455 12.87 -15.35 -13.62
N ARG A 456 12.92 -14.17 -14.26
CA ARG A 456 11.75 -13.47 -14.82
C ARG A 456 12.14 -12.58 -15.99
N GLY A 457 11.27 -12.45 -16.98
CA GLY A 457 11.38 -11.46 -18.05
C GLY A 457 10.82 -11.92 -19.39
N PRO A 458 10.76 -11.02 -20.39
CA PRO A 458 10.44 -11.41 -21.76
C PRO A 458 11.59 -12.24 -22.35
N LEU A 459 11.26 -13.43 -22.84
CA LEU A 459 12.15 -14.30 -23.61
C LEU A 459 11.70 -14.37 -25.07
N ASP A 460 12.65 -14.37 -26.01
CA ASP A 460 12.39 -14.70 -27.40
C ASP A 460 12.47 -16.23 -27.62
N ARG A 461 11.87 -16.72 -28.71
CA ARG A 461 11.94 -18.16 -29.04
C ARG A 461 13.39 -18.55 -29.33
N GLY A 462 13.85 -19.63 -28.72
CA GLY A 462 15.24 -20.10 -28.77
C GLY A 462 16.13 -19.60 -27.63
N ASP A 463 15.64 -18.73 -26.73
CA ASP A 463 16.40 -18.33 -25.54
C ASP A 463 16.61 -19.50 -24.57
N GLU A 464 17.74 -19.49 -23.86
CA GLU A 464 18.13 -20.52 -22.89
C GLU A 464 17.61 -20.21 -21.48
N VAL A 465 16.93 -21.20 -20.87
CA VAL A 465 16.45 -21.17 -19.48
C VAL A 465 17.09 -22.31 -18.72
N VAL A 466 17.86 -21.99 -17.68
CA VAL A 466 18.43 -22.97 -16.75
C VAL A 466 17.51 -23.10 -15.55
N LEU A 467 16.87 -24.26 -15.37
CA LEU A 467 16.08 -24.61 -14.19
C LEU A 467 16.99 -25.22 -13.12
N TYR A 468 16.88 -24.73 -11.88
CA TYR A 468 17.52 -25.32 -10.71
C TYR A 468 16.54 -26.23 -9.98
N VAL A 469 16.92 -27.48 -9.74
CA VAL A 469 16.02 -28.58 -9.31
C VAL A 469 16.44 -29.10 -7.93
N ALA A 470 15.46 -29.48 -7.10
CA ALA A 470 15.74 -30.15 -5.83
C ALA A 470 16.23 -31.58 -6.09
N ALA A 471 17.50 -31.85 -5.79
CA ALA A 471 18.15 -33.14 -6.02
C ALA A 471 17.79 -34.23 -4.98
N ASP A 472 17.17 -33.84 -3.86
CA ASP A 472 16.66 -34.69 -2.78
C ASP A 472 15.43 -33.98 -2.18
N ASP A 473 14.60 -34.71 -1.41
CA ASP A 473 13.53 -34.10 -0.59
C ASP A 473 14.11 -33.06 0.39
N TYR A 474 13.66 -31.81 0.29
CA TYR A 474 14.11 -30.70 1.13
C TYR A 474 13.05 -30.31 2.17
N ALA A 475 13.46 -30.26 3.44
CA ALA A 475 12.71 -29.64 4.54
C ALA A 475 13.60 -28.60 5.23
N PRO A 476 13.11 -27.37 5.49
CA PRO A 476 13.90 -26.34 6.16
C PRO A 476 14.09 -26.68 7.65
N ASP A 477 15.31 -26.53 8.17
CA ASP A 477 15.62 -26.76 9.59
C ASP A 477 14.85 -25.80 10.51
N GLU A 478 14.12 -26.35 11.50
CA GLU A 478 13.52 -25.54 12.57
C GLU A 478 14.59 -25.03 13.54
N GLU A 479 14.98 -23.75 13.43
CA GLU A 479 15.84 -23.08 14.41
C GLU A 479 15.18 -23.08 15.81
N THR A 480 15.60 -24.02 16.66
CA THR A 480 15.16 -24.11 18.06
C THR A 480 15.74 -22.95 18.88
N GLU A 481 14.90 -22.04 19.38
CA GLU A 481 15.37 -20.93 20.22
C GLU A 481 16.08 -21.41 21.50
N ALA A 482 17.27 -20.85 21.74
CA ALA A 482 18.07 -21.12 22.93
C ALA A 482 17.54 -20.35 24.16
N GLY A 483 16.94 -21.08 25.10
CA GLY A 483 16.58 -20.56 26.42
C GLY A 483 17.79 -20.23 27.32
N PRO A 484 17.65 -19.33 28.31
CA PRO A 484 18.77 -18.81 29.08
C PRO A 484 19.30 -19.74 30.19
N SER A 485 20.57 -19.53 30.55
CA SER A 485 21.40 -20.39 31.39
C SER A 485 21.03 -20.48 32.88
N THR A 486 21.09 -21.69 33.46
CA THR A 486 21.38 -21.91 34.89
C THR A 486 22.28 -23.14 35.14
N THR A 487 23.51 -22.87 35.58
CA THR A 487 24.32 -23.57 36.62
C THR A 487 24.52 -25.11 36.57
N PRO A 488 25.77 -25.63 36.65
CA PRO A 488 26.06 -27.07 36.53
C PRO A 488 25.85 -27.86 37.84
N THR A 489 25.59 -29.16 37.73
CA THR A 489 25.85 -30.14 38.80
C THR A 489 26.27 -31.47 38.20
N ASP A 490 27.29 -32.04 38.83
CA ASP A 490 28.08 -33.23 38.46
C ASP A 490 27.36 -34.53 38.83
N SER A 491 27.45 -35.58 37.98
CA SER A 491 27.57 -37.00 38.36
C SER A 491 27.47 -37.94 37.14
N ALA A 492 28.45 -38.82 36.99
CA ALA A 492 28.47 -39.89 36.01
C ALA A 492 27.69 -41.14 36.47
N THR A 493 27.27 -42.02 35.53
CA THR A 493 27.61 -43.47 35.48
C THR A 493 26.84 -44.19 34.35
N ALA A 494 27.44 -45.24 33.77
CA ALA A 494 26.97 -45.98 32.61
C ALA A 494 25.83 -46.99 32.90
N GLY A 495 25.08 -47.38 31.85
CA GLY A 495 24.15 -48.51 31.89
C GLY A 495 23.40 -48.76 30.56
N ARG A 496 23.49 -49.98 30.04
CA ARG A 496 22.77 -50.58 28.89
C ARG A 496 22.69 -52.11 29.17
N PRO A 497 21.72 -52.93 28.71
CA PRO A 497 20.54 -52.69 27.84
C PRO A 497 19.18 -53.21 28.41
N ASP A 498 18.16 -53.19 27.53
CA ASP A 498 17.14 -54.24 27.26
C ASP A 498 15.64 -54.04 27.62
N ASP A 499 14.87 -54.73 26.78
CA ASP A 499 13.43 -55.07 26.74
C ASP A 499 12.36 -54.00 26.45
N GLY A 500 11.80 -54.14 25.24
CA GLY A 500 10.65 -53.42 24.73
C GLY A 500 9.28 -53.92 25.19
N THR A 501 8.22 -53.30 24.66
CA THR A 501 6.97 -53.94 24.20
C THR A 501 6.15 -52.95 23.37
N ALA A 502 5.54 -53.47 22.30
CA ALA A 502 4.83 -52.74 21.25
C ALA A 502 3.48 -52.10 21.67
N SER A 503 3.03 -51.09 20.92
CA SER A 503 1.81 -51.17 20.06
C SER A 503 1.54 -49.89 19.24
N PRO A 504 0.77 -49.96 18.14
CA PRO A 504 0.78 -48.92 17.08
C PRO A 504 -0.35 -47.89 17.20
N THR A 505 -0.21 -46.77 16.47
CA THR A 505 -1.33 -45.87 16.10
C THR A 505 -1.37 -45.72 14.58
N ALA A 506 -2.57 -45.76 14.01
CA ALA A 506 -2.77 -45.87 12.57
C ALA A 506 -2.74 -44.52 11.84
N THR A 507 -2.11 -44.51 10.66
CA THR A 507 -2.20 -43.41 9.68
C THR A 507 -3.61 -43.32 9.10
N ALA A 508 -4.22 -42.14 9.15
CA ALA A 508 -5.44 -41.81 8.42
C ALA A 508 -5.14 -40.73 7.38
N THR A 509 -4.99 -41.13 6.12
CA THR A 509 -4.76 -40.22 4.99
C THR A 509 -6.05 -39.49 4.64
N LEU A 510 -6.03 -38.15 4.64
CA LEU A 510 -7.10 -37.33 4.10
C LEU A 510 -6.70 -36.76 2.73
N THR A 511 -7.23 -37.37 1.67
CA THR A 511 -7.12 -36.85 0.29
C THR A 511 -7.96 -35.58 0.15
N VAL A 512 -7.33 -34.45 -0.16
CA VAL A 512 -8.03 -33.22 -0.58
C VAL A 512 -7.93 -33.08 -2.09
N THR A 513 -9.02 -33.36 -2.80
CA THR A 513 -9.15 -33.09 -4.23
C THR A 513 -9.32 -31.58 -4.43
N GLN A 514 -8.30 -30.91 -5.00
CA GLN A 514 -8.41 -29.50 -5.37
C GLN A 514 -8.74 -29.37 -6.87
N THR A 515 -9.79 -28.61 -7.19
CA THR A 515 -10.29 -28.45 -8.57
C THR A 515 -9.56 -27.31 -9.28
N ARG A 516 -8.78 -27.63 -10.32
CA ARG A 516 -7.97 -26.67 -11.10
C ARG A 516 -8.85 -25.82 -12.05
N PRO A 517 -8.65 -24.50 -12.16
CA PRO A 517 -9.11 -23.71 -13.31
C PRO A 517 -8.14 -23.89 -14.50
N ASN A 518 -8.66 -23.96 -15.73
CA ASN A 518 -7.81 -24.04 -16.92
C ASN A 518 -7.20 -22.66 -17.32
N PRO A 519 -5.95 -22.62 -17.80
CA PRO A 519 -5.37 -21.44 -18.43
C PRO A 519 -5.99 -21.16 -19.82
N PRO A 520 -5.83 -19.94 -20.38
CA PRO A 520 -6.47 -19.54 -21.63
C PRO A 520 -5.86 -20.21 -22.86
N ALA A 521 -6.73 -20.75 -23.73
CA ALA A 521 -6.31 -21.35 -25.00
C ALA A 521 -6.08 -20.29 -26.09
N THR A 522 -4.88 -20.27 -26.67
CA THR A 522 -4.54 -19.43 -27.83
C THR A 522 -5.20 -19.98 -29.10
N THR A 523 -6.17 -19.25 -29.65
CA THR A 523 -6.83 -19.63 -30.91
C THR A 523 -5.94 -19.34 -32.13
N ALA A 524 -5.32 -20.38 -32.70
CA ALA A 524 -4.74 -20.35 -34.03
C ALA A 524 -5.57 -21.24 -34.98
N GLY A 525 -6.33 -20.61 -35.90
CA GLY A 525 -7.24 -21.30 -36.82
C GLY A 525 -7.25 -20.67 -38.21
N THR A 526 -6.39 -21.17 -39.10
CA THR A 526 -6.34 -20.77 -40.51
C THR A 526 -7.57 -21.31 -41.27
N PRO A 527 -8.25 -20.51 -42.11
CA PRO A 527 -9.51 -20.94 -42.72
C PRO A 527 -9.33 -21.81 -43.97
N THR A 528 -9.92 -23.00 -43.97
CA THR A 528 -10.17 -23.81 -45.18
C THR A 528 -11.59 -23.59 -45.69
N THR A 529 -11.72 -23.22 -46.97
CA THR A 529 -13.01 -23.10 -47.67
C THR A 529 -13.46 -24.46 -48.21
N PRO A 530 -14.79 -24.69 -48.25
CA PRO A 530 -15.36 -25.18 -49.51
C PRO A 530 -16.64 -24.43 -49.92
N ARG A 531 -16.91 -24.47 -51.24
CA ARG A 531 -18.06 -23.81 -51.91
C ARG A 531 -19.39 -24.50 -51.63
N SER A 532 -20.46 -23.71 -51.51
CA SER A 532 -21.77 -24.00 -52.13
C SER A 532 -22.59 -22.71 -52.30
N ASN A 533 -23.44 -22.68 -53.35
CA ASN A 533 -24.17 -21.49 -53.81
C ASN A 533 -25.66 -21.51 -53.36
N PRO A 534 -26.43 -20.41 -53.51
CA PRO A 534 -27.60 -20.09 -52.68
C PRO A 534 -28.95 -20.60 -53.24
N PRO A 535 -30.05 -20.36 -52.50
CA PRO A 535 -31.15 -19.61 -53.14
C PRO A 535 -31.88 -18.56 -52.27
N ALA A 536 -32.35 -17.51 -52.98
CA ALA A 536 -33.59 -16.72 -52.82
C ALA A 536 -33.83 -15.77 -51.62
N THR A 537 -34.18 -14.53 -52.00
CA THR A 537 -34.71 -13.39 -51.22
C THR A 537 -36.19 -13.53 -50.81
N PRO A 538 -36.67 -12.75 -49.83
CA PRO A 538 -37.47 -11.55 -50.17
C PRO A 538 -37.07 -10.31 -49.34
N THR A 539 -36.72 -9.18 -49.97
CA THR A 539 -37.61 -8.05 -50.37
C THR A 539 -37.82 -7.00 -49.26
N THR A 540 -37.10 -5.89 -49.40
CA THR A 540 -37.16 -4.66 -48.59
C THR A 540 -38.44 -3.85 -48.82
N THR A 541 -38.93 -3.16 -47.79
CA THR A 541 -39.76 -1.95 -47.94
C THR A 541 -38.97 -0.74 -47.43
N ALA A 542 -38.90 0.33 -48.22
CA ALA A 542 -38.06 1.50 -47.96
C ALA A 542 -38.88 2.71 -47.48
N ALA A 543 -38.22 3.62 -46.75
CA ALA A 543 -38.70 4.96 -46.44
C ALA A 543 -37.82 6.02 -47.16
N PRO A 544 -38.38 7.15 -47.61
CA PRO A 544 -37.67 8.12 -48.47
C PRO A 544 -36.81 9.15 -47.70
N PRO A 545 -35.89 9.86 -48.39
CA PRO A 545 -34.88 10.75 -47.80
C PRO A 545 -35.35 12.22 -47.64
N PRO A 546 -34.57 13.09 -46.96
CA PRO A 546 -34.84 14.53 -46.87
C PRO A 546 -34.30 15.32 -48.07
N GLU A 547 -34.98 16.43 -48.40
CA GLU A 547 -34.55 17.43 -49.38
C GLU A 547 -34.42 18.83 -48.74
N GLU A 548 -33.44 19.58 -49.23
CA GLU A 548 -33.24 21.04 -49.11
C GLU A 548 -33.11 21.61 -50.55
N PRO A 549 -33.06 22.94 -50.83
CA PRO A 549 -33.36 24.14 -50.03
C PRO A 549 -34.22 25.22 -50.77
N THR A 550 -34.34 26.43 -50.17
CA THR A 550 -34.24 27.79 -50.80
C THR A 550 -35.43 28.80 -50.74
N THR A 551 -35.03 30.09 -50.62
CA THR A 551 -35.70 31.37 -50.99
C THR A 551 -36.53 32.16 -49.95
N SER A 552 -36.50 33.50 -50.12
CA SER A 552 -36.83 34.56 -49.14
C SER A 552 -38.11 35.35 -49.53
N PRO A 553 -38.32 36.62 -49.08
CA PRO A 553 -39.02 37.09 -47.87
C PRO A 553 -40.39 37.75 -48.19
N PRO A 554 -41.08 38.41 -47.21
CA PRO A 554 -41.00 39.89 -47.13
C PRO A 554 -41.11 40.51 -45.71
N ALA A 555 -41.03 41.85 -45.65
CA ALA A 555 -41.06 42.73 -44.47
C ALA A 555 -42.47 42.86 -43.81
N THR A 556 -42.75 43.59 -42.71
CA THR A 556 -42.38 44.99 -42.33
C THR A 556 -42.84 45.34 -40.88
N THR A 557 -42.44 46.53 -40.36
CA THR A 557 -43.17 47.37 -39.34
C THR A 557 -42.79 47.16 -37.85
N THR A 558 -41.87 47.95 -37.24
CA THR A 558 -42.06 49.27 -36.52
C THR A 558 -42.20 49.08 -34.99
N ALA A 559 -41.61 49.82 -34.03
CA ALA A 559 -40.62 50.93 -33.93
C ALA A 559 -39.62 50.60 -32.76
N ALA A 560 -38.81 51.45 -32.10
CA ALA A 560 -38.50 52.89 -32.09
C ALA A 560 -37.01 53.07 -31.63
N GLU A 561 -36.24 54.12 -31.95
CA GLU A 561 -36.09 55.45 -31.30
C GLU A 561 -36.01 55.45 -29.74
N THR A 562 -35.02 56.10 -29.07
CA THR A 562 -34.02 57.08 -29.55
C THR A 562 -32.73 57.20 -28.69
N THR A 563 -31.67 57.75 -29.32
CA THR A 563 -30.47 58.53 -28.87
C THR A 563 -30.06 58.65 -27.36
N ALA A 564 -28.79 58.91 -26.96
CA ALA A 564 -27.61 59.53 -27.60
C ALA A 564 -26.28 58.93 -27.00
N ALA A 565 -25.22 58.63 -27.76
CA ALA A 565 -24.10 59.50 -28.19
C ALA A 565 -23.31 60.18 -27.03
N ALA A 566 -22.08 59.71 -26.70
CA ALA A 566 -20.77 60.20 -27.17
C ALA A 566 -20.12 61.25 -26.21
N ALA A 567 -18.80 61.51 -26.11
CA ALA A 567 -17.67 61.17 -26.98
C ALA A 567 -16.28 61.20 -26.27
N LEU A 568 -15.31 60.46 -26.82
CA LEU A 568 -13.88 60.81 -27.08
C LEU A 568 -13.01 61.57 -26.05
N ARG A 569 -11.90 60.92 -25.64
CA ARG A 569 -10.45 61.31 -25.79
C ARG A 569 -9.64 60.43 -24.80
N SER A 570 -8.65 59.61 -25.18
CA SER A 570 -7.44 59.83 -25.99
C SER A 570 -6.45 60.84 -25.39
N THR A 571 -5.39 60.31 -24.74
CA THR A 571 -4.02 60.87 -24.71
C THR A 571 -3.04 59.76 -24.35
N GLN A 572 -2.04 59.57 -25.20
CA GLN A 572 -0.80 58.86 -24.97
C GLN A 572 0.30 59.85 -25.30
N ASP A 573 1.21 60.15 -24.37
CA ASP A 573 2.66 60.16 -24.66
C ASP A 573 3.54 60.41 -23.42
N THR A 574 4.77 59.93 -23.52
CA THR A 574 5.86 59.94 -22.52
C THR A 574 6.75 61.20 -22.70
N PRO A 575 7.76 61.50 -21.84
CA PRO A 575 8.94 60.66 -21.53
C PRO A 575 9.17 60.35 -20.05
#